data_AF-K1YE13-F1
#
_entry.id   AF-K1YE13-F1
#
_cell.length_a   1.000
_cell.length_b   1.000
_cell.length_c   1.000
_cell.angle_alpha   90.00
_cell.angle_beta   90.00
_cell.angle_gamma   90.00
#
_symmetry.space_group_name_H-M   'P 1'
#
loop_
_entity.id
_entity.type
_entity.pdbx_description
1 polymer ?
#
loop_
_entity_poly.entity_id
_entity_poly.type
_entity_poly.pdbx_seq_one_letter_code
_entity_poly.pdbx_strand_id
1 'polypeptide(L)'
;MLEYGGQEEVGLVGGRVDYPPVPLEVTPIPDCSVTSPSYYARFLANCSVLMNGLHCPQEVRSVTGEFCLIRTAVLREAGGFNAADYPSLLFVQDLAFRLNRQGKVHIYTPYCSLTLTAQPDSREPHIFVQEKTRFQRQWFDLLNQGDPFYNTGLLTDRRLSLTAFRAWLTGSSSPHIST
;
A
#
# COMPACT_ATOMS: atom_id res chain seq x y z
N MET A 1 4.51 -5.55 -17.52
CA MET A 1 4.70 -6.32 -16.27
C MET A 1 5.78 -7.39 -16.42
N LEU A 2 5.76 -8.25 -17.45
CA LEU A 2 6.79 -9.28 -17.66
C LEU A 2 8.22 -8.73 -17.80
N GLU A 3 8.36 -7.58 -18.47
CA GLU A 3 9.63 -6.85 -18.61
C GLU A 3 10.36 -6.68 -17.26
N TYR A 4 9.68 -6.16 -16.24
CA TYR A 4 10.23 -6.01 -14.88
C TYR A 4 10.18 -7.32 -14.09
N GLY A 5 9.16 -8.15 -14.29
CA GLY A 5 8.97 -9.39 -13.55
C GLY A 5 10.07 -10.43 -13.79
N GLY A 6 10.82 -10.30 -14.89
CA GLY A 6 11.98 -11.15 -15.19
C GLY A 6 13.26 -10.77 -14.46
N GLN A 7 13.35 -9.58 -13.86
CA GLN A 7 14.57 -9.05 -13.24
C GLN A 7 14.79 -9.62 -11.83
N GLU A 8 15.99 -10.10 -11.51
CA GLU A 8 16.26 -10.87 -10.28
C GLU A 8 15.99 -10.07 -8.99
N GLU A 9 16.29 -8.78 -9.00
CA GLU A 9 16.08 -7.82 -7.92
C GLU A 9 14.59 -7.50 -7.67
N VAL A 10 13.74 -7.68 -8.67
CA VAL A 10 12.31 -7.36 -8.57
C VAL A 10 11.56 -8.47 -7.83
N GLY A 11 10.83 -8.08 -6.79
CA GLY A 11 9.95 -8.95 -6.02
C GLY A 11 8.51 -8.95 -6.51
N LEU A 12 7.93 -7.78 -6.74
CA LEU A 12 6.54 -7.61 -7.18
C LEU A 12 6.47 -6.60 -8.32
N VAL A 13 5.56 -6.82 -9.26
CA VAL A 13 5.22 -5.84 -10.29
C VAL A 13 3.72 -5.57 -10.25
N GLY A 14 3.32 -4.31 -10.14
CA GLY A 14 1.92 -3.88 -10.15
C GLY A 14 1.57 -3.17 -11.47
N GLY A 15 0.36 -3.40 -11.96
CA GLY A 15 -0.20 -2.63 -13.09
C GLY A 15 -1.05 -1.45 -12.62
N ARG A 16 -1.55 -0.64 -13.56
CA ARG A 16 -2.56 0.37 -13.25
C ARG A 16 -3.91 -0.31 -12.97
N VAL A 17 -4.54 0.02 -11.85
CA VAL A 17 -5.89 -0.45 -11.54
C VAL A 17 -6.85 0.72 -11.65
N ASP A 18 -7.77 0.61 -12.60
CA ASP A 18 -8.85 1.57 -12.80
C ASP A 18 -10.05 1.06 -11.98
N TYR A 19 -10.29 1.69 -10.83
CA TYR A 19 -11.36 1.35 -9.90
C TYR A 19 -12.69 1.97 -10.34
N PRO A 20 -13.85 1.31 -10.10
CA PRO A 20 -15.12 1.98 -10.25
C PRO A 20 -15.25 3.11 -9.21
N PRO A 21 -16.18 4.07 -9.39
CA PRO A 21 -16.41 5.10 -8.40
C PRO A 21 -16.63 4.50 -7.01
N VAL A 22 -15.83 4.96 -6.05
CA VAL A 22 -15.90 4.55 -4.65
C VAL A 22 -16.22 5.75 -3.76
N PRO A 23 -16.87 5.55 -2.59
CA PRO A 23 -17.18 6.65 -1.68
C PRO A 23 -15.96 7.42 -1.16
N LEU A 24 -14.82 6.72 -1.01
CA LEU A 24 -13.57 7.29 -0.52
C LEU A 24 -12.45 7.01 -1.53
N GLU A 25 -12.13 8.01 -2.33
CA GLU A 25 -11.03 7.95 -3.29
C GLU A 25 -9.67 8.16 -2.62
N VAL A 26 -8.68 7.40 -3.06
CA VAL A 26 -7.29 7.62 -2.64
C VAL A 26 -6.68 8.69 -3.54
N THR A 27 -6.09 9.69 -2.91
CA THR A 27 -5.30 10.74 -3.57
C THR A 27 -3.85 10.68 -3.05
N PRO A 28 -2.91 11.45 -3.64
CA PRO A 28 -1.59 11.61 -3.06
C PRO A 28 -1.61 12.14 -1.61
N ILE A 29 -2.65 12.89 -1.19
CA ILE A 29 -2.77 13.38 0.18
C ILE A 29 -3.77 12.48 0.94
N PRO A 30 -3.35 11.86 2.07
CA PRO A 30 -4.23 11.03 2.86
C PRO A 30 -5.27 11.87 3.60
N ASP A 31 -6.47 11.32 3.75
CA ASP A 31 -7.41 11.73 4.78
C ASP A 31 -7.13 10.93 6.06
N CYS A 32 -6.39 11.54 6.98
CA CYS A 32 -6.02 10.91 8.25
C CYS A 32 -7.19 10.74 9.23
N SER A 33 -8.38 11.27 8.93
CA SER A 33 -9.60 11.02 9.72
C SER A 33 -10.28 9.69 9.35
N VAL A 34 -9.97 9.14 8.18
CA VAL A 34 -10.56 7.89 7.68
C VAL A 34 -9.96 6.69 8.39
N THR A 35 -10.83 5.89 9.02
CA THR A 35 -10.44 4.67 9.73
C THR A 35 -10.51 3.41 8.87
N SER A 36 -11.13 3.50 7.67
CA SER A 36 -11.33 2.40 6.73
C SER A 36 -10.04 1.61 6.44
N PRO A 37 -10.01 0.30 6.70
CA PRO A 37 -8.92 -0.57 6.28
C PRO A 37 -8.67 -0.58 4.77
N SER A 38 -9.71 -0.62 3.94
CA SER A 38 -9.57 -0.66 2.48
C SER A 38 -8.97 0.63 1.94
N TYR A 39 -9.40 1.78 2.47
CA TYR A 39 -8.78 3.06 2.16
C TYR A 39 -7.29 3.05 2.53
N TYR A 40 -6.96 2.57 3.74
CA TYR A 40 -5.58 2.45 4.21
C TYR A 40 -4.72 1.55 3.30
N ALA A 41 -5.20 0.36 2.94
CA ALA A 41 -4.50 -0.56 2.05
C ALA A 41 -4.27 0.03 0.65
N ARG A 42 -5.30 0.67 0.08
CA ARG A 42 -5.19 1.36 -1.21
C ARG A 42 -4.24 2.55 -1.14
N PHE A 43 -4.21 3.31 -0.05
CA PHE A 43 -3.25 4.39 0.15
C PHE A 43 -1.81 3.87 0.16
N LEU A 44 -1.52 2.82 0.94
CA LEU A 44 -0.20 2.20 0.97
C LEU A 44 0.29 1.74 -0.41
N ALA A 45 -0.61 1.24 -1.25
CA ALA A 45 -0.26 0.75 -2.58
C ALA A 45 -0.14 1.85 -3.65
N ASN A 46 -0.79 3.01 -3.48
CA ASN A 46 -0.95 3.98 -4.57
C ASN A 46 -0.42 5.39 -4.27
N CYS A 47 -0.13 5.75 -3.00
CA CYS A 47 0.19 7.12 -2.63
C CYS A 47 1.37 7.72 -3.43
N SER A 48 2.51 7.02 -3.49
CA SER A 48 3.69 7.44 -4.26
C SER A 48 3.43 7.42 -5.76
N VAL A 49 2.73 6.40 -6.25
CA VAL A 49 2.37 6.24 -7.67
C VAL A 49 1.52 7.40 -8.19
N LEU A 50 0.49 7.77 -7.43
CA LEU A 50 -0.39 8.91 -7.72
C LEU A 50 0.36 10.23 -7.63
N MET A 51 1.22 10.39 -6.61
CA MET A 51 2.02 11.60 -6.43
C MET A 51 2.94 11.87 -7.62
N ASN A 52 3.45 10.82 -8.25
CA ASN A 52 4.34 10.89 -9.41
C ASN A 52 3.58 10.84 -10.76
N GLY A 53 2.24 10.93 -10.74
CA GLY A 53 1.43 11.20 -11.94
C GLY A 53 1.05 9.99 -12.80
N LEU A 54 1.28 8.74 -12.38
CA LEU A 54 0.85 7.53 -13.11
C LEU A 54 1.39 7.37 -14.55
N HIS A 55 2.36 8.18 -14.99
CA HIS A 55 2.76 8.23 -16.41
C HIS A 55 3.95 7.32 -16.75
N CYS A 56 4.80 7.04 -15.79
CA CYS A 56 6.00 6.21 -15.96
C CYS A 56 6.00 5.02 -15.00
N PRO A 57 6.80 3.98 -15.31
CA PRO A 57 7.16 2.95 -14.35
C PRO A 57 7.90 3.56 -13.16
N GLN A 58 7.63 3.05 -11.95
CA GLN A 58 8.14 3.61 -10.70
C GLN A 58 8.52 2.49 -9.75
N GLU A 59 9.61 2.69 -9.00
CA GLU A 59 9.85 1.89 -7.80
C GLU A 59 8.84 2.32 -6.71
N VAL A 60 8.28 1.32 -6.02
CA VAL A 60 7.20 1.52 -5.05
C VAL A 60 7.44 0.67 -3.81
N ARG A 61 6.88 1.09 -2.68
CA ARG A 61 6.95 0.30 -1.43
C ARG A 61 6.08 -0.95 -1.50
N SER A 62 4.95 -0.90 -2.20
CA SER A 62 4.04 -2.02 -2.38
C SER A 62 3.19 -1.81 -3.63
N VAL A 63 2.43 -2.84 -4.02
CA VAL A 63 1.53 -2.83 -5.18
C VAL A 63 0.12 -3.23 -4.72
N THR A 64 -0.87 -3.02 -5.59
CA THR A 64 -2.25 -3.43 -5.30
C THR A 64 -2.37 -4.97 -5.31
N GLY A 65 -3.30 -5.51 -4.52
CA GLY A 65 -3.53 -6.96 -4.47
C GLY A 65 -4.37 -7.48 -5.63
N GLU A 66 -5.11 -6.59 -6.28
CA GLU A 66 -6.03 -6.88 -7.36
C GLU A 66 -5.29 -7.12 -8.68
N PHE A 67 -4.10 -6.54 -8.87
CA PHE A 67 -3.35 -6.68 -10.11
C PHE A 67 -1.83 -6.60 -9.91
N CYS A 68 -1.25 -7.73 -9.51
CA CYS A 68 0.18 -7.89 -9.34
C CYS A 68 0.74 -9.15 -10.02
N LEU A 69 2.02 -9.12 -10.33
CA LEU A 69 2.82 -10.24 -10.81
C LEU A 69 3.97 -10.51 -9.84
N ILE A 70 4.20 -11.80 -9.57
CA ILE A 70 5.32 -12.30 -8.77
C ILE A 70 5.90 -13.55 -9.43
N ARG A 71 7.23 -13.73 -9.38
CA ARG A 71 7.86 -14.98 -9.80
C ARG A 71 7.58 -16.09 -8.79
N THR A 72 7.28 -17.28 -9.29
CA THR A 72 7.01 -18.45 -8.44
C THR A 72 8.16 -18.76 -7.47
N ALA A 73 9.42 -18.62 -7.91
CA ALA A 73 10.58 -18.83 -7.05
C ALA A 73 10.61 -17.83 -5.88
N VAL A 74 10.42 -16.53 -6.17
CA VAL A 74 10.37 -15.46 -5.16
C VAL A 74 9.24 -15.69 -4.16
N LEU A 75 8.04 -16.09 -4.62
CA LEU A 75 6.93 -16.40 -3.73
C LEU A 75 7.25 -17.58 -2.80
N ARG A 76 7.90 -18.64 -3.31
CA ARG A 76 8.29 -19.81 -2.53
C ARG A 76 9.39 -19.48 -1.52
N GLU A 77 10.40 -18.74 -1.93
CA GLU A 77 11.49 -18.27 -1.07
C GLU A 77 10.98 -17.37 0.06
N ALA A 78 9.96 -16.56 -0.20
CA ALA A 78 9.28 -15.77 0.82
C ALA A 78 8.40 -16.59 1.78
N GLY A 79 8.23 -17.89 1.55
CA GLY A 79 7.32 -18.75 2.33
C GLY A 79 5.83 -18.57 1.98
N GLY A 80 5.53 -18.00 0.81
CA GLY A 80 4.17 -17.75 0.35
C GLY A 80 3.49 -16.54 0.98
N PHE A 81 2.16 -16.49 0.87
CA PHE A 81 1.32 -15.53 1.56
C PHE A 81 1.04 -16.00 2.99
N ASN A 82 1.07 -15.07 3.94
CA ASN A 82 0.74 -15.36 5.34
C ASN A 82 -0.78 -15.31 5.54
N ALA A 83 -1.49 -16.33 5.04
CA ALA A 83 -2.96 -16.39 5.11
C ALA A 83 -3.50 -16.52 6.55
N ALA A 84 -2.67 -16.91 7.53
CA ALA A 84 -3.07 -16.96 8.93
C ALA A 84 -3.27 -15.55 9.53
N ASP A 85 -2.45 -14.60 9.11
CA ASP A 85 -2.47 -13.22 9.61
C ASP A 85 -3.17 -12.24 8.67
N TYR A 86 -3.03 -12.48 7.36
CA TYR A 86 -3.53 -11.62 6.27
C TYR A 86 -4.29 -12.45 5.23
N PRO A 87 -5.46 -13.01 5.57
CA PRO A 87 -6.24 -13.84 4.64
C PRO A 87 -6.85 -13.06 3.47
N SER A 88 -7.02 -11.74 3.54
CA SER A 88 -7.85 -11.04 2.57
C SER A 88 -7.37 -9.67 2.08
N LEU A 89 -6.99 -8.72 2.95
CA LEU A 89 -6.84 -7.32 2.53
C LEU A 89 -5.37 -6.92 2.36
N LEU A 90 -4.53 -7.22 3.34
CA LEU A 90 -3.14 -6.73 3.42
C LEU A 90 -2.10 -7.79 3.04
N PHE A 91 -2.52 -8.87 2.38
CA PHE A 91 -1.65 -10.00 2.02
C PHE A 91 -0.51 -9.61 1.08
N VAL A 92 -0.74 -8.68 0.13
CA VAL A 92 0.31 -8.18 -0.77
C VAL A 92 1.21 -7.18 -0.07
N GLN A 93 0.68 -6.33 0.81
CA GLN A 93 1.46 -5.37 1.58
C GLN A 93 2.39 -6.07 2.56
N ASP A 94 1.92 -7.12 3.25
CA ASP A 94 2.77 -7.96 4.10
C ASP A 94 3.87 -8.64 3.29
N LEU A 95 3.52 -9.25 2.15
CA LEU A 95 4.51 -9.88 1.29
C LEU A 95 5.54 -8.88 0.75
N ALA A 96 5.11 -7.70 0.33
CA ALA A 96 5.99 -6.63 -0.13
C ALA A 96 6.98 -6.23 0.97
N PHE A 97 6.53 -6.06 2.21
CA PHE A 97 7.40 -5.67 3.32
C PHE A 97 8.39 -6.79 3.69
N ARG A 98 7.98 -8.07 3.63
CA ARG A 98 8.89 -9.21 3.78
C ARG A 98 9.95 -9.26 2.68
N LEU A 99 9.54 -9.10 1.43
CA LEU A 99 10.46 -9.09 0.28
C LEU A 99 11.41 -7.89 0.31
N ASN A 100 10.94 -6.73 0.76
CA ASN A 100 11.79 -5.56 0.97
C ASN A 100 12.90 -5.81 2.01
N ARG A 101 12.59 -6.51 3.11
CA ARG A 101 13.61 -6.96 4.09
C ARG A 101 14.63 -7.94 3.49
N GLN A 102 14.29 -8.62 2.41
CA GLN A 102 15.18 -9.50 1.64
C GLN A 102 15.94 -8.75 0.53
N GLY A 103 15.83 -7.42 0.46
CA GLY A 103 16.49 -6.58 -0.54
C GLY A 103 15.82 -6.58 -1.90
N LYS A 104 14.58 -7.06 -2.02
CA LYS A 104 13.82 -6.96 -3.28
C LYS A 104 13.18 -5.58 -3.44
N VAL A 105 13.08 -5.15 -4.69
CA VAL A 105 12.36 -3.92 -5.09
C VAL A 105 11.00 -4.26 -5.70
N HIS A 106 10.08 -3.31 -5.71
CA HIS A 106 8.78 -3.47 -6.35
C HIS A 106 8.55 -2.40 -7.38
N ILE A 107 7.93 -2.76 -8.51
CA ILE A 107 7.76 -1.86 -9.64
C ILE A 107 6.28 -1.69 -9.95
N TYR A 108 5.82 -0.45 -10.01
CA TYR A 108 4.58 -0.09 -10.70
C TYR A 108 4.87 0.14 -12.18
N THR A 109 3.96 -0.28 -13.08
CA THR A 109 4.01 0.08 -14.50
C THR A 109 2.62 0.48 -15.01
N PRO A 110 2.47 1.65 -15.67
CA PRO A 110 1.19 2.09 -16.21
C PRO A 110 0.85 1.44 -17.56
N TYR A 111 1.80 0.72 -18.17
CA TYR A 111 1.65 0.11 -19.49
C TYR A 111 0.89 -1.23 -19.48
N CYS A 112 0.40 -1.64 -18.32
CA CYS A 112 -0.49 -2.78 -18.17
C CYS A 112 -1.57 -2.39 -17.17
N SER A 113 -2.84 -2.52 -17.56
CA SER A 113 -3.96 -2.04 -16.74
C SER A 113 -5.04 -3.09 -16.57
N LEU A 114 -5.71 -3.04 -15.41
CA LEU A 114 -6.92 -3.80 -15.08
C LEU A 114 -8.04 -2.81 -14.76
N THR A 115 -9.20 -2.97 -15.38
CA THR A 115 -10.40 -2.21 -15.03
C THR A 115 -11.32 -3.10 -14.19
N LEU A 116 -11.60 -2.66 -12.95
CA LEU A 116 -12.54 -3.33 -12.06
C LEU A 116 -13.95 -2.79 -12.30
N THR A 117 -14.92 -3.69 -12.45
CA THR A 117 -16.32 -3.32 -12.72
C THR A 117 -17.23 -3.50 -11.50
N ALA A 118 -16.84 -4.37 -10.56
CA ALA A 118 -17.59 -4.60 -9.33
C ALA A 118 -17.30 -3.49 -8.32
N GLN A 119 -18.37 -2.85 -7.81
CA GLN A 119 -18.22 -1.95 -6.69
C GLN A 119 -17.87 -2.75 -5.42
N PRO A 120 -16.89 -2.29 -4.63
CA PRO A 120 -16.63 -2.90 -3.34
C PRO A 120 -17.87 -2.76 -2.45
N ASP A 121 -18.12 -3.77 -1.62
CA ASP A 121 -19.18 -3.68 -0.63
C ASP A 121 -18.94 -2.47 0.28
N SER A 122 -19.98 -1.70 0.52
CA SER A 122 -19.97 -0.56 1.44
C SER A 122 -19.59 -0.96 2.87
N ARG A 123 -19.86 -2.21 3.25
CA ARG A 123 -19.57 -2.73 4.59
C ARG A 123 -18.25 -3.48 4.58
N GLU A 124 -17.26 -2.93 5.29
CA GLU A 124 -15.98 -3.61 5.46
C GLU A 124 -16.09 -4.79 6.43
N PRO A 125 -15.62 -5.99 6.06
CA PRO A 125 -15.54 -7.14 6.96
C PRO A 125 -14.73 -6.83 8.21
N HIS A 126 -15.17 -7.32 9.38
CA HIS A 126 -14.45 -7.12 10.65
C HIS A 126 -12.99 -7.62 10.59
N ILE A 127 -12.74 -8.67 9.81
CA ILE A 127 -11.39 -9.21 9.59
C ILE A 127 -10.43 -8.16 9.00
N PHE A 128 -10.89 -7.20 8.21
CA PHE A 128 -10.03 -6.16 7.64
C PHE A 128 -9.49 -5.21 8.72
N VAL A 129 -10.30 -4.90 9.75
CA VAL A 129 -9.87 -4.09 10.89
C VAL A 129 -8.80 -4.82 11.70
N GLN A 130 -8.97 -6.13 11.87
CA GLN A 130 -8.00 -6.99 12.55
C GLN A 130 -6.69 -7.07 11.76
N GLU A 131 -6.75 -7.24 10.44
CA GLU A 131 -5.59 -7.23 9.56
C GLU A 131 -4.85 -5.89 9.64
N LYS A 132 -5.54 -4.75 9.51
CA LYS A 132 -4.93 -3.42 9.59
C LYS A 132 -4.21 -3.21 10.92
N THR A 133 -4.87 -3.53 12.03
CA THR A 133 -4.29 -3.38 13.37
C THR A 133 -3.05 -4.25 13.54
N ARG A 134 -3.11 -5.50 13.07
CA ARG A 134 -1.97 -6.43 13.10
C ARG A 134 -0.82 -5.93 12.23
N PHE A 135 -1.12 -5.46 11.03
CA PHE A 135 -0.15 -4.92 10.09
C PHE A 135 0.59 -3.72 10.67
N GLN A 136 -0.15 -2.77 11.24
CA GLN A 136 0.41 -1.58 11.89
C GLN A 136 1.35 -1.94 13.04
N ARG A 137 0.98 -2.93 13.87
CA ARG A 137 1.83 -3.43 14.95
C ARG A 137 3.06 -4.17 14.44
N GLN A 138 2.91 -5.09 13.48
CA GLN A 138 3.99 -5.92 12.95
C GLN A 138 5.02 -5.11 12.17
N TRP A 139 4.55 -4.13 11.41
CA TRP A 139 5.36 -3.34 10.49
C TRP A 139 5.58 -1.90 10.95
N PHE A 140 5.39 -1.65 12.25
CA PHE A 140 5.49 -0.33 12.86
C PHE A 140 6.74 0.44 12.42
N ASP A 141 7.92 -0.17 12.50
CA ASP A 141 9.17 0.50 12.17
C ASP A 141 9.25 0.94 10.70
N LEU A 142 8.84 0.08 9.76
CA LEU A 142 8.82 0.40 8.33
C LEU A 142 7.76 1.44 7.97
N LEU A 143 6.63 1.44 8.70
CA LEU A 143 5.59 2.45 8.55
C LEU A 143 6.05 3.80 9.14
N ASN A 144 6.72 3.79 10.28
CA ASN A 144 7.22 4.99 10.93
C ASN A 144 8.35 5.66 10.13
N GLN A 145 9.17 4.87 9.43
CA GLN A 145 10.13 5.37 8.45
C GLN A 145 9.46 6.05 7.25
N GLY A 146 8.23 5.65 6.91
CA GLY A 146 7.48 6.15 5.76
C GLY A 146 7.84 5.44 4.45
N ASP A 147 7.13 5.80 3.39
CA ASP A 147 7.44 5.38 2.02
C ASP A 147 8.55 6.29 1.44
N PRO A 148 9.74 5.76 1.09
CA PRO A 148 10.84 6.55 0.54
C PRO A 148 10.51 7.19 -0.81
N PHE A 149 9.50 6.67 -1.51
CA PHE A 149 9.04 7.20 -2.80
C PHE A 149 7.92 8.24 -2.63
N TYR A 150 7.53 8.56 -1.39
CA TYR A 150 6.50 9.53 -1.06
C TYR A 150 7.09 10.82 -0.46
N ASN A 151 6.89 11.94 -1.15
CA ASN A 151 7.35 13.25 -0.72
C ASN A 151 6.38 13.83 0.31
N THR A 152 6.77 13.77 1.58
CA THR A 152 5.98 14.33 2.69
C THR A 152 5.82 15.85 2.66
N GLY A 153 6.59 16.59 1.85
CA GLY A 153 6.41 18.04 1.66
C GLY A 153 5.00 18.40 1.16
N LEU A 154 4.36 17.51 0.40
CA LEU A 154 2.99 17.67 -0.06
C LEU A 154 1.97 17.79 1.08
N LEU A 155 2.25 17.17 2.23
CA LEU A 155 1.37 17.25 3.41
C LEU A 155 1.40 18.66 4.02
N THR A 156 2.58 19.27 4.07
CA THR A 156 2.78 20.61 4.63
C THR A 156 2.05 21.66 3.80
N ASP A 157 2.12 21.58 2.46
CA ASP A 157 1.41 22.48 1.55
C ASP A 157 -0.12 22.46 1.77
N ARG A 158 -0.64 21.34 2.25
CA ARG A 158 -2.07 21.14 2.56
C ARG A 158 -2.41 21.28 4.03
N ARG A 159 -1.48 21.81 4.84
CA ARG A 159 -1.63 22.02 6.29
C ARG A 159 -1.94 20.73 7.06
N LEU A 160 -1.52 19.58 6.54
CA LEU A 160 -1.66 18.31 7.22
C LEU A 160 -0.41 18.05 8.07
N SER A 161 -0.63 17.76 9.36
CA SER A 161 0.46 17.51 10.30
C SER A 161 1.19 16.21 9.96
N LEU A 162 2.51 16.28 9.77
CA LEU A 162 3.35 15.09 9.56
C LEU A 162 3.23 14.11 10.73
N THR A 163 3.11 14.63 11.96
CA THR A 163 2.89 13.81 13.16
C THR A 163 1.54 13.10 13.11
N ALA A 164 0.47 13.80 12.69
CA ALA A 164 -0.85 13.18 12.54
C ALA A 164 -0.85 12.11 11.44
N PHE A 165 -0.18 12.38 10.32
CA PHE A 165 -0.01 11.39 9.25
C PHE A 165 0.75 10.15 9.73
N ARG A 166 1.88 10.33 10.41
CA ARG A 166 2.66 9.21 10.97
C ARG A 166 1.85 8.42 12.00
N ALA A 167 1.09 9.11 12.86
CA ALA A 167 0.23 8.48 13.84
C ALA A 167 -0.85 7.63 13.15
N TRP A 168 -1.54 8.19 12.16
CA TRP A 168 -2.51 7.46 11.34
C TRP A 168 -1.89 6.25 10.62
N LEU A 169 -0.71 6.43 10.02
CA LEU A 169 0.01 5.39 9.28
C LEU A 169 0.40 4.22 10.20
N THR A 170 0.94 4.53 11.37
CA THR A 170 1.43 3.53 12.35
C THR A 170 0.35 2.98 13.29
N GLY A 171 -0.85 3.57 13.29
CA GLY A 171 -1.89 3.24 14.26
C GLY A 171 -1.60 3.75 15.67
N SER A 172 -0.64 4.65 15.83
CA SER A 172 -0.36 5.30 17.10
C SER A 172 -1.44 6.33 17.41
N SER A 173 -1.83 6.45 18.68
CA SER A 173 -2.61 7.60 19.13
C SER A 173 -1.77 8.87 18.90
N SER A 174 -2.30 9.84 18.14
CA SER A 174 -1.65 11.15 18.06
C SER A 174 -1.50 11.70 19.49
N PRO A 175 -0.34 12.25 19.89
CA PRO A 175 -0.26 12.96 21.15
C PRO A 175 -1.31 14.07 21.09
N HIS A 176 -2.30 14.02 21.99
CA HIS A 176 -3.28 15.08 22.14
C HIS A 176 -2.51 16.39 22.24
N ILE A 177 -2.70 17.28 21.25
CA ILE A 177 -2.34 18.68 21.41
C ILE A 177 -3.37 19.21 22.40
N SER A 178 -3.00 19.23 23.67
CA SER A 178 -3.70 20.01 24.68
C SER A 178 -3.65 21.46 24.23
N THR A 179 -4.80 21.98 23.80
CA THR A 179 -5.07 23.41 23.64
C THR A 179 -4.92 24.14 24.96
#